data_AF-A0A3D1CKG6-F1
#
_entry.id   AF-A0A3D1CKG6-F1
#
_cell.length_a   1.000
_cell.length_b   1.000
_cell.length_c   1.000
_cell.angle_alpha   90.00
_cell.angle_beta   90.00
_cell.angle_gamma   90.00
#
_symmetry.space_group_name_H-M   'P 1'
#
loop_
_entity.id
_entity.type
_entity.pdbx_description
1 polymer ?
#
loop_
_entity_poly.entity_id
_entity_poly.type
_entity_poly.pdbx_seq_one_letter_code
_entity_poly.pdbx_strand_id
1 'polypeptide(L)'
;EQDPLLLSQSDTLRSLRDWSQSSKNGDLSESDLLENQSHLWPRVTSTVDNCLGQQCPEYQQCFIVEARRRAQEADIVVINHHLLMSDFALKSAGQGEVLPTADAFIIDEAHQLPAIAGQFLGNRISSNQIVELCRDTVQEVQEHAADSKTLGLHAEKLQAKLQSLRLHIGNVEQRTPWLTQLFNDEIKNNFNELVDYLEVFESELEPLAVQSPGLSQCHVRAKELVNIIQLFSEQNDDNLVLWLDNRPTGFVLHATPFEISQHFQQWLEEKPAAWVFTSATLTVAGKFNHFCQHLGIENAEYASWESPFDYAKQSLLYLPNIPVEPSNRQYNQYVADIAKEVILHSQGRIFLLFTSYRAMHEVAELLADLDYPLMVQGSGAKATLLEEFRQHGNAVLLGTNSFWEGVDVRGEALS
;
A
#
# COMPACT_ATOMS: atom_id res chain seq x y z
N GLU A 1 -20.19 21.10 27.52
CA GLU A 1 -20.35 19.67 27.26
C GLU A 1 -19.31 19.27 26.24
N GLN A 2 -18.37 18.41 26.59
CA GLN A 2 -17.32 17.98 25.64
C GLN A 2 -17.91 16.91 24.72
N ASP A 3 -17.63 17.04 23.42
CA ASP A 3 -18.09 16.16 22.35
C ASP A 3 -17.76 14.68 22.68
N PRO A 4 -18.75 13.75 22.68
CA PRO A 4 -18.54 12.34 22.98
C PRO A 4 -17.43 11.68 22.16
N LEU A 5 -17.18 12.15 20.94
CA LEU A 5 -16.10 11.67 20.07
C LEU A 5 -14.70 12.04 20.59
N LEU A 6 -14.55 13.19 21.26
CA LEU A 6 -13.28 13.64 21.85
C LEU A 6 -12.94 12.85 23.13
N LEU A 7 -13.97 12.43 23.87
CA LEU A 7 -13.81 11.58 25.05
C LEU A 7 -13.30 10.19 24.66
N SER A 8 -13.88 9.56 23.62
CA SER A 8 -13.43 8.23 23.18
C SER A 8 -11.99 8.25 22.65
N GLN A 9 -11.61 9.28 21.87
CA GLN A 9 -10.23 9.43 21.39
C GLN A 9 -9.22 9.61 22.52
N SER A 10 -9.59 10.34 23.58
CA SER A 10 -8.72 10.56 24.73
C SER A 10 -8.46 9.27 25.51
N ASP A 11 -9.48 8.42 25.63
CA ASP A 11 -9.36 7.11 26.29
C ASP A 11 -8.55 6.11 25.46
N THR A 12 -8.69 6.12 24.13
CA THR A 12 -7.84 5.34 23.23
C THR A 12 -6.37 5.78 23.33
N LEU A 13 -6.09 7.08 23.32
CA LEU A 13 -4.72 7.60 23.46
C LEU A 13 -4.09 7.26 24.81
N ARG A 14 -4.87 7.26 25.90
CA ARG A 14 -4.40 6.79 27.21
C ARG A 14 -4.07 5.31 27.19
N SER A 15 -4.96 4.48 26.66
CA SER A 15 -4.74 3.04 26.52
C SER A 15 -3.50 2.73 25.69
N LEU A 16 -3.27 3.46 24.59
CA LEU A 16 -2.05 3.32 23.78
C LEU A 16 -0.78 3.73 24.51
N ARG A 17 -0.85 4.78 25.34
CA ARG A 17 0.29 5.22 26.15
C ARG A 17 0.63 4.17 27.23
N ASP A 18 -0.37 3.60 27.87
CA ASP A 18 -0.15 2.56 28.88
C ASP A 18 0.38 1.27 28.22
N TRP A 19 -0.14 0.92 27.05
CA TRP A 19 0.37 -0.18 26.23
C TRP A 19 1.81 0.05 25.80
N SER A 20 2.18 1.25 25.33
CA SER A 20 3.55 1.52 24.88
C SER A 20 4.58 1.43 26.01
N GLN A 21 4.19 1.60 27.27
CA GLN A 21 5.08 1.39 28.41
C GLN A 21 5.32 -0.09 28.75
N SER A 22 4.41 -0.98 28.35
CA SER A 22 4.48 -2.43 28.62
C SER A 22 4.91 -3.25 27.40
N SER A 23 4.76 -2.69 26.20
CA SER A 23 5.18 -3.33 24.95
C SER A 23 6.69 -3.47 24.89
N LYS A 24 7.16 -4.60 24.36
CA LYS A 24 8.59 -4.89 24.21
C LYS A 24 9.17 -4.41 22.87
N ASN A 25 8.34 -4.36 21.84
CA ASN A 25 8.75 -4.13 20.45
C ASN A 25 8.00 -2.97 19.80
N GLY A 26 6.94 -2.44 20.44
CA GLY A 26 6.12 -1.38 19.87
C GLY A 26 5.32 -1.80 18.65
N ASP A 27 5.09 -3.11 18.44
CA ASP A 27 4.29 -3.61 17.32
C ASP A 27 2.80 -3.50 17.62
N LEU A 28 2.14 -2.52 16.99
CA LEU A 28 0.72 -2.26 17.19
C LEU A 28 -0.19 -3.40 16.71
N SER A 29 0.31 -4.33 15.87
CA SER A 29 -0.46 -5.51 15.47
C SER A 29 -0.71 -6.49 16.62
N GLU A 30 0.06 -6.40 17.71
CA GLU A 30 -0.17 -7.14 18.95
C GLU A 30 -1.30 -6.52 19.80
N SER A 31 -1.85 -5.38 19.38
CA SER A 31 -2.89 -4.66 20.11
C SER A 31 -4.16 -4.52 19.29
N ASP A 32 -5.31 -4.84 19.89
CA ASP A 32 -6.64 -4.51 19.32
C ASP A 32 -7.07 -3.08 19.67
N LEU A 33 -6.14 -2.23 20.09
CA LEU A 33 -6.41 -0.89 20.63
C LEU A 33 -6.67 0.15 19.54
N LEU A 34 -6.21 -0.11 18.32
CA LEU A 34 -6.32 0.82 17.22
C LEU A 34 -6.81 0.11 15.95
N GLU A 35 -7.98 0.52 15.47
CA GLU A 35 -8.50 0.03 14.19
C GLU A 35 -7.58 0.48 13.03
N ASN A 36 -7.46 -0.37 12.00
CA ASN A 36 -6.60 -0.10 10.84
C ASN A 36 -6.92 1.22 10.10
N GLN A 37 -8.14 1.74 10.22
CA GLN A 37 -8.57 2.99 9.58
C GLN A 37 -8.69 4.18 10.55
N SER A 38 -8.13 4.07 11.77
CA SER A 38 -8.24 5.12 12.78
C SER A 38 -7.54 6.42 12.36
N HIS A 39 -8.22 7.55 12.54
CA HIS A 39 -7.64 8.89 12.35
C HIS A 39 -6.52 9.23 13.36
N LEU A 40 -6.31 8.39 14.37
CA LEU A 40 -5.25 8.58 15.36
C LEU A 40 -3.89 8.08 14.87
N TRP A 41 -3.81 7.26 13.81
CA TRP A 41 -2.56 6.73 13.25
C TRP A 41 -1.47 7.81 13.07
N PRO A 42 -1.72 8.93 12.35
CA PRO A 42 -0.70 9.96 12.15
C PRO A 42 -0.28 10.69 13.43
N ARG A 43 -1.05 10.57 14.52
CA ARG A 43 -0.76 11.21 15.81
C ARG A 43 0.07 10.32 16.75
N VAL A 44 0.12 9.01 16.48
CA VAL A 44 0.81 8.03 17.34
C VAL A 44 1.99 7.35 16.64
N THR A 45 2.19 7.61 15.35
CA THR A 45 3.35 7.12 14.57
C THR A 45 4.17 8.27 14.03
N SER A 46 5.48 8.05 13.87
CA SER A 46 6.37 8.95 13.14
C SER A 46 6.59 8.46 11.71
N THR A 47 6.73 9.39 10.77
CA THR A 47 7.14 9.15 9.38
C THR A 47 8.59 9.57 9.18
N VAL A 48 9.16 9.29 8.01
CA VAL A 48 10.50 9.77 7.63
C VAL A 48 10.56 11.31 7.66
N ASP A 49 9.46 11.97 7.30
CA ASP A 49 9.39 13.43 7.19
C ASP A 49 9.32 14.15 8.55
N ASN A 50 8.76 13.52 9.59
CA ASN A 50 8.53 14.15 10.90
C ASN A 50 9.41 13.59 12.03
N CYS A 51 10.22 12.56 11.78
CA CYS A 51 11.09 11.97 12.78
C CYS A 51 12.31 12.87 13.04
N LEU A 52 12.50 13.29 14.30
CA LEU A 52 13.66 14.08 14.72
C LEU A 52 14.99 13.30 14.76
N GLY A 53 14.96 11.99 14.46
CA GLY A 53 16.14 11.13 14.47
C GLY A 53 16.90 11.19 15.81
N GLN A 54 18.22 11.37 15.74
CA GLN A 54 19.08 11.45 16.93
C GLN A 54 18.78 12.65 17.85
N GLN A 55 18.06 13.66 17.35
CA GLN A 55 17.64 14.82 18.16
C GLN A 55 16.37 14.54 18.98
N CYS A 56 15.74 13.36 18.80
CA CYS A 56 14.56 12.97 19.55
C CYS A 56 14.88 12.78 21.05
N PRO A 57 14.15 13.43 21.97
CA PRO A 57 14.36 13.25 23.42
C PRO A 57 14.21 11.79 23.89
N GLU A 58 13.33 11.03 23.22
CA GLU A 58 13.03 9.64 23.53
C GLU A 58 13.84 8.64 22.68
N TYR A 59 14.93 9.07 22.03
CA TYR A 59 15.71 8.25 21.10
C TYR A 59 16.15 6.90 21.71
N GLN A 60 16.56 6.91 22.99
CA GLN A 60 17.02 5.70 23.69
C GLN A 60 15.90 4.68 23.97
N GLN A 61 14.65 5.13 24.04
CA GLN A 61 13.47 4.28 24.29
C GLN A 61 12.67 4.03 23.01
N CYS A 62 13.15 4.50 21.86
CA CYS A 62 12.45 4.40 20.60
C CYS A 62 12.49 2.96 20.08
N PHE A 63 11.31 2.34 19.96
CA PHE A 63 11.14 0.98 19.43
C PHE A 63 11.78 0.79 18.05
N ILE A 64 11.70 1.77 17.16
CA ILE A 64 12.28 1.70 15.81
C ILE A 64 13.81 1.68 15.86
N VAL A 65 14.42 2.49 16.73
CA VAL A 65 15.87 2.54 16.90
C VAL A 65 16.38 1.22 17.47
N GLU A 66 15.70 0.70 18.50
CA GLU A 66 16.07 -0.58 19.10
C GLU A 66 15.87 -1.75 18.13
N ALA A 67 14.81 -1.76 17.33
CA ALA A 67 14.60 -2.75 16.28
C ALA A 67 15.73 -2.72 15.23
N ARG A 68 16.19 -1.53 14.82
CA ARG A 68 17.35 -1.38 13.92
C ARG A 68 18.64 -1.90 14.56
N ARG A 69 18.90 -1.58 15.83
CA ARG A 69 20.08 -2.08 16.55
C ARG A 69 20.07 -3.61 16.61
N ARG A 70 18.93 -4.22 16.96
CA ARG A 70 18.76 -5.67 16.98
C ARG A 70 18.96 -6.31 15.61
N ALA A 71 18.48 -5.66 14.54
CA ALA A 71 18.69 -6.14 13.18
C ALA A 71 20.18 -6.09 12.78
N GLN A 72 20.94 -5.08 13.21
CA GLN A 72 22.39 -4.99 12.95
C GLN A 72 23.21 -6.05 13.68
N GLU A 73 22.76 -6.51 14.84
CA GLU A 73 23.44 -7.53 15.66
C GLU A 73 23.04 -8.97 15.29
N ALA A 74 22.00 -9.15 14.48
CA ALA A 74 21.45 -10.46 14.15
C ALA A 74 22.16 -11.09 12.94
N ASP A 75 22.39 -12.41 13.01
CA ASP A 75 22.90 -13.18 11.87
C ASP A 75 21.84 -13.38 10.76
N ILE A 76 20.55 -13.37 11.13
CA ILE A 76 19.42 -13.54 10.22
C ILE A 76 18.38 -12.48 10.53
N VAL A 77 18.01 -11.70 9.51
CA VAL A 77 16.96 -10.67 9.59
C VAL A 77 15.84 -11.04 8.63
N VAL A 78 14.62 -11.17 9.17
CA VAL A 78 13.42 -11.43 8.38
C VAL A 78 12.65 -10.12 8.20
N ILE A 79 12.42 -9.73 6.95
CA ILE A 79 11.71 -8.51 6.57
C ILE A 79 10.72 -8.80 5.45
N ASN A 80 9.78 -7.89 5.24
CA ASN A 80 8.91 -7.94 4.07
C ASN A 80 9.61 -7.33 2.83
N HIS A 81 9.10 -7.64 1.64
CA HIS A 81 9.60 -7.08 0.38
C HIS A 81 9.50 -5.55 0.34
N HIS A 82 8.48 -4.97 0.98
CA HIS A 82 8.28 -3.53 0.98
C HIS A 82 9.42 -2.80 1.68
N LEU A 83 9.91 -3.31 2.81
CA LEU A 83 11.03 -2.72 3.54
C LEU A 83 12.35 -2.89 2.78
N LEU A 84 12.55 -4.05 2.13
CA LEU A 84 13.71 -4.28 1.26
C LEU A 84 13.76 -3.29 0.09
N MET A 85 12.62 -3.08 -0.57
CA MET A 85 12.51 -2.13 -1.68
C MET A 85 12.54 -0.67 -1.22
N SER A 86 12.04 -0.37 -0.02
CA SER A 86 12.17 0.96 0.59
C SER A 86 13.63 1.32 0.87
N ASP A 87 14.38 0.39 1.48
CA ASP A 87 15.82 0.55 1.72
C ASP A 87 16.57 0.78 0.40
N PHE A 88 16.21 0.03 -0.63
CA PHE A 88 16.77 0.20 -1.97
C PHE A 88 16.49 1.59 -2.55
N ALA A 89 15.24 2.06 -2.52
CA ALA A 89 14.87 3.38 -3.02
C ALA A 89 15.61 4.51 -2.27
N LEU A 90 15.74 4.40 -0.94
CA LEU A 90 16.47 5.36 -0.12
C LEU A 90 17.96 5.42 -0.45
N LYS A 91 18.60 4.27 -0.69
CA LYS A 91 20.02 4.22 -1.09
C LYS A 91 20.25 4.87 -2.45
N SER A 92 19.40 4.56 -3.43
CA SER A 92 19.47 5.18 -4.76
C SER A 92 19.29 6.71 -4.71
N ALA A 93 18.51 7.20 -3.74
CA ALA A 93 18.36 8.63 -3.45
C ALA A 93 19.46 9.23 -2.55
N GLY A 94 20.41 8.42 -2.06
CA GLY A 94 21.50 8.85 -1.17
C GLY A 94 21.07 9.15 0.28
N GLN A 95 19.89 8.68 0.71
CA GLN A 95 19.26 9.04 1.99
C GLN A 95 19.55 8.09 3.16
N GLY A 96 20.70 7.40 3.12
CA GLY A 96 21.14 6.48 4.17
C GLY A 96 20.55 5.07 4.06
N GLU A 97 20.99 4.17 4.93
CA GLU A 97 20.60 2.75 4.93
C GLU A 97 19.76 2.43 6.16
N VAL A 98 18.66 1.69 5.96
CA VAL A 98 17.78 1.21 7.03
C VAL A 98 18.16 -0.21 7.43
N LEU A 99 18.53 -1.03 6.45
CA LEU A 99 18.85 -2.45 6.63
C LEU A 99 20.36 -2.67 6.74
N PRO A 100 20.79 -3.66 7.55
CA PRO A 100 22.20 -4.05 7.60
C PRO A 100 22.67 -4.63 6.26
N THR A 101 23.98 -4.63 6.06
CA THR A 101 24.62 -5.39 4.97
C THR A 101 24.44 -6.88 5.22
N ALA A 102 24.16 -7.64 4.17
CA ALA A 102 24.00 -9.10 4.24
C ALA A 102 24.84 -9.78 3.15
N ASP A 103 25.40 -10.93 3.48
CA ASP A 103 26.15 -11.77 2.55
C ASP A 103 25.22 -12.57 1.60
N ALA A 104 23.95 -12.74 2.00
CA ALA A 104 22.94 -13.45 1.21
C ALA A 104 21.54 -12.86 1.40
N PHE A 105 20.77 -12.85 0.32
CA PHE A 105 19.36 -12.47 0.27
C PHE A 105 18.54 -13.67 -0.19
N ILE A 106 17.58 -14.08 0.64
CA ILE A 106 16.60 -15.12 0.30
C ILE A 106 15.25 -14.42 0.12
N ILE A 107 14.78 -14.36 -1.12
CA ILE A 107 13.50 -13.76 -1.48
C ILE A 107 12.49 -14.89 -1.62
N ASP A 108 11.65 -15.06 -0.60
CA ASP A 108 10.50 -15.96 -0.65
C ASP A 108 9.32 -15.29 -1.33
N GLU A 109 8.43 -16.05 -1.95
CA GLU A 109 7.37 -15.52 -2.83
C GLU A 109 7.85 -14.47 -3.83
N ALA A 110 9.03 -14.74 -4.42
CA ALA A 110 9.72 -13.81 -5.29
C ALA A 110 8.90 -13.36 -6.51
N HIS A 111 7.85 -14.09 -6.91
CA HIS A 111 6.95 -13.68 -8.00
C HIS A 111 6.31 -12.30 -7.77
N GLN A 112 6.19 -11.86 -6.52
CA GLN A 112 5.66 -10.52 -6.18
C GLN A 112 6.67 -9.40 -6.34
N LEU A 113 7.96 -9.72 -6.27
CA LEU A 113 9.04 -8.74 -6.19
C LEU A 113 9.01 -7.73 -7.36
N PRO A 114 8.77 -8.11 -8.62
CA PRO A 114 8.73 -7.14 -9.71
C PRO A 114 7.64 -6.08 -9.54
N ALA A 115 6.43 -6.50 -9.13
CA ALA A 115 5.33 -5.57 -8.92
C ALA A 115 5.61 -4.61 -7.75
N ILE A 116 6.21 -5.11 -6.66
CA ILE A 116 6.57 -4.30 -5.50
C ILE A 116 7.71 -3.34 -5.85
N ALA A 117 8.76 -3.83 -6.51
CA ALA A 117 9.89 -3.02 -6.96
C ALA A 117 9.43 -1.87 -7.87
N GLY A 118 8.52 -2.14 -8.82
CA GLY A 118 7.91 -1.09 -9.65
C GLY A 118 7.24 0.02 -8.83
N GLN A 119 6.54 -0.32 -7.74
CA GLN A 119 5.90 0.68 -6.89
C GLN A 119 6.89 1.57 -6.13
N PHE A 120 8.05 1.06 -5.75
CA PHE A 120 9.07 1.81 -5.01
C PHE A 120 10.03 2.59 -5.91
N LEU A 121 10.29 2.08 -7.11
CA LEU A 121 11.04 2.79 -8.15
C LEU A 121 10.19 3.85 -8.85
N GLY A 122 8.86 3.68 -8.82
CA GLY A 122 7.93 4.63 -9.39
C GLY A 122 7.71 5.87 -8.53
N ASN A 123 7.36 6.97 -9.19
CA ASN A 123 6.95 8.18 -8.52
C ASN A 123 5.48 8.10 -8.12
N ARG A 124 5.14 8.67 -6.97
CA ARG A 124 3.75 8.80 -6.53
C ARG A 124 3.48 10.17 -5.98
N ILE A 125 2.30 10.69 -6.27
CA ILE A 125 1.79 11.91 -5.65
C ILE A 125 0.37 11.68 -5.16
N SER A 126 0.15 11.91 -3.87
CA SER A 126 -1.16 11.83 -3.25
C SER A 126 -1.73 13.22 -3.00
N SER A 127 -3.05 13.32 -3.05
CA SER A 127 -3.75 14.55 -2.68
C SER A 127 -3.43 14.97 -1.24
N ASN A 128 -3.20 14.00 -0.34
CA ASN A 128 -2.89 14.29 1.06
C ASN A 128 -1.51 14.94 1.24
N GLN A 129 -0.50 14.56 0.45
CA GLN A 129 0.82 15.22 0.49
C GLN A 129 0.73 16.72 0.16
N ILE A 130 -0.11 17.10 -0.82
CA ILE A 130 -0.34 18.51 -1.17
C ILE A 130 -1.06 19.23 -0.02
N VAL A 131 -2.07 18.59 0.59
CA VAL A 131 -2.79 19.17 1.75
C VAL A 131 -1.85 19.38 2.93
N GLU A 132 -1.00 18.41 3.25
CA GLU A 132 0.01 18.50 4.31
C GLU A 132 1.04 19.59 4.00
N LEU A 133 1.56 19.68 2.78
CA LEU A 133 2.45 20.77 2.37
C LEU A 133 1.81 22.15 2.62
N CYS A 134 0.56 22.35 2.21
CA CYS A 134 -0.16 23.60 2.47
C CYS A 134 -0.29 23.89 3.96
N ARG A 135 -0.69 22.89 4.77
CA ARG A 135 -0.87 23.04 6.21
C ARG A 135 0.45 23.40 6.91
N ASP A 136 1.50 22.64 6.63
CA ASP A 136 2.80 22.80 7.26
C ASP A 136 3.42 24.16 6.86
N THR A 137 3.26 24.56 5.59
CA THR A 137 3.67 25.90 5.12
C THR A 137 2.92 27.03 5.84
N VAL A 138 1.60 26.93 6.00
CA VAL A 138 0.82 27.96 6.72
C VAL A 138 1.26 28.07 8.18
N GLN A 139 1.54 26.95 8.84
CA GLN A 139 2.02 26.94 10.23
C GLN A 139 3.39 27.63 10.34
N GLU A 140 4.35 27.25 9.51
CA GLU A 140 5.70 27.83 9.50
C GLU A 140 5.69 29.33 9.18
N VAL A 141 4.84 29.77 8.23
CA VAL A 141 4.69 31.20 7.91
C VAL A 141 4.13 31.99 9.09
N GLN A 142 3.17 31.44 9.83
CA GLN A 142 2.61 32.12 11.01
C GLN A 142 3.66 32.30 12.12
N GLU A 143 4.56 31.34 12.28
CA GLU A 143 5.58 31.35 13.33
C GLU A 143 6.80 32.21 12.95
N HIS A 144 7.22 32.18 11.68
CA HIS A 144 8.51 32.73 11.26
C HIS A 144 8.44 33.84 10.19
N ALA A 145 7.31 33.99 9.49
CA ALA A 145 7.16 34.89 8.35
C ALA A 145 5.80 35.63 8.34
N ALA A 146 5.33 36.10 9.50
CA ALA A 146 3.98 36.64 9.69
C ALA A 146 3.63 37.84 8.78
N ASP A 147 4.63 38.53 8.23
CA ASP A 147 4.45 39.62 7.28
C ASP A 147 4.05 39.13 5.86
N SER A 148 4.29 37.85 5.55
CA SER A 148 3.95 37.22 4.27
C SER A 148 2.52 36.66 4.26
N LYS A 149 1.53 37.56 4.33
CA LYS A 149 0.10 37.16 4.26
C LYS A 149 -0.31 36.55 2.92
N THR A 150 0.49 36.75 1.88
CA THR A 150 0.23 36.24 0.53
C THR A 150 0.34 34.73 0.46
N LEU A 151 1.36 34.13 1.09
CA LEU A 151 1.62 32.69 0.95
C LEU A 151 0.51 31.82 1.57
N GLY A 152 -0.10 32.26 2.68
CA GLY A 152 -1.28 31.61 3.25
C GLY A 152 -2.47 31.59 2.27
N LEU A 153 -2.69 32.69 1.55
CA LEU A 153 -3.72 32.75 0.50
C LEU A 153 -3.39 31.84 -0.70
N HIS A 154 -2.10 31.71 -1.06
CA HIS A 154 -1.69 30.75 -2.08
C HIS A 154 -1.92 29.31 -1.61
N ALA A 155 -1.64 28.97 -0.35
CA ALA A 155 -1.93 27.64 0.21
C ALA A 155 -3.43 27.30 0.17
N GLU A 156 -4.31 28.24 0.54
CA GLU A 156 -5.77 28.08 0.45
C GLU A 156 -6.25 27.87 -1.00
N LYS A 157 -5.72 28.67 -1.94
CA LYS A 157 -6.06 28.53 -3.36
C LYS A 157 -5.58 27.21 -3.96
N LEU A 158 -4.40 26.74 -3.57
CA LEU A 158 -3.88 25.43 -4.00
C LEU A 158 -4.78 24.29 -3.50
N GLN A 159 -5.21 24.34 -2.24
CA GLN A 159 -6.18 23.39 -1.70
C GLN A 159 -7.54 23.46 -2.44
N ALA A 160 -8.01 24.65 -2.80
CA ALA A 160 -9.24 24.81 -3.57
C ALA A 160 -9.13 24.19 -4.98
N LYS A 161 -8.00 24.36 -5.66
CA LYS A 161 -7.74 23.72 -6.97
C LYS A 161 -7.69 22.20 -6.85
N LEU A 162 -7.01 21.68 -5.83
CA LEU A 162 -6.99 20.25 -5.55
C LEU A 162 -8.39 19.68 -5.26
N GLN A 163 -9.20 20.41 -4.48
CA GLN A 163 -10.59 20.03 -4.22
C GLN A 163 -11.43 20.03 -5.49
N SER A 164 -11.25 21.02 -6.37
CA SER A 164 -11.93 21.07 -7.67
C SER A 164 -11.61 19.83 -8.50
N LEU A 165 -10.33 19.48 -8.65
CA LEU A 165 -9.93 18.27 -9.36
C LEU A 165 -10.57 17.00 -8.75
N ARG A 166 -10.56 16.88 -7.42
CA ARG A 166 -11.15 15.73 -6.71
C ARG A 166 -12.66 15.59 -6.98
N LEU A 167 -13.40 16.70 -7.06
CA LEU A 167 -14.84 16.66 -7.37
C LEU A 167 -15.11 16.10 -8.77
N HIS A 168 -14.26 16.39 -9.75
CA HIS A 168 -14.40 15.90 -11.12
C HIS A 168 -13.94 14.44 -11.29
N ILE A 169 -12.91 14.01 -10.54
CA ILE A 169 -12.50 12.60 -10.48
C ILE A 169 -13.60 11.73 -9.84
N GLY A 170 -14.30 12.26 -8.84
CA GLY A 170 -15.37 11.58 -8.11
C GLY A 170 -14.85 10.83 -6.88
N ASN A 171 -15.76 10.16 -6.17
CA ASN A 171 -15.50 9.52 -4.86
C ASN A 171 -15.58 7.99 -4.90
N VAL A 172 -15.73 7.40 -6.09
CA VAL A 172 -15.82 5.95 -6.25
C VAL A 172 -14.42 5.36 -6.15
N GLU A 173 -14.25 4.40 -5.23
CA GLU A 173 -12.99 3.68 -5.09
C GLU A 173 -12.71 2.85 -6.34
N GLN A 174 -11.67 3.21 -7.08
CA GLN A 174 -11.30 2.54 -8.33
C GLN A 174 -9.85 2.83 -8.72
N ARG A 175 -9.24 1.86 -9.42
CA ARG A 175 -7.96 2.04 -10.10
C ARG A 175 -8.18 2.17 -11.59
N THR A 176 -7.69 3.24 -12.19
CA THR A 176 -7.89 3.51 -13.62
C THR A 176 -6.60 4.03 -14.27
N PRO A 177 -6.32 3.69 -15.55
CA PRO A 177 -5.23 4.32 -16.28
C PRO A 177 -5.42 5.84 -16.33
N TRP A 178 -4.38 6.60 -16.02
CA TRP A 178 -4.48 8.06 -15.91
C TRP A 178 -4.80 8.71 -17.27
N LEU A 179 -4.19 8.21 -18.34
CA LEU A 179 -4.46 8.67 -19.70
C LEU A 179 -5.93 8.54 -20.08
N THR A 180 -6.65 7.55 -19.55
CA THR A 180 -8.09 7.41 -19.79
C THR A 180 -8.88 8.56 -19.16
N GLN A 181 -8.45 9.06 -18.00
CA GLN A 181 -9.09 10.18 -17.31
C GLN A 181 -8.80 11.52 -18.00
N LEU A 182 -7.61 11.69 -18.58
CA LEU A 182 -7.26 12.90 -19.33
C LEU A 182 -8.08 13.12 -20.60
N PHE A 183 -8.77 12.10 -21.13
CA PHE A 183 -9.74 12.30 -22.21
C PHE A 183 -10.98 13.10 -21.79
N ASN A 184 -11.23 13.25 -20.49
CA ASN A 184 -12.24 14.16 -20.00
C ASN A 184 -11.64 15.58 -19.91
N ASP A 185 -12.10 16.48 -20.78
CA ASP A 185 -11.65 17.87 -20.83
C ASP A 185 -11.77 18.60 -19.48
N GLU A 186 -12.77 18.29 -18.65
CA GLU A 186 -12.92 18.89 -17.32
C GLU A 186 -11.81 18.45 -16.37
N ILE A 187 -11.51 17.14 -16.32
CA ILE A 187 -10.43 16.60 -15.48
C ILE A 187 -9.09 17.14 -15.97
N LYS A 188 -8.85 17.14 -17.29
CA LYS A 188 -7.64 17.67 -17.89
C LYS A 188 -7.42 19.14 -17.55
N ASN A 189 -8.44 19.99 -17.70
CA ASN A 189 -8.33 21.41 -17.40
C ASN A 189 -8.06 21.66 -15.90
N ASN A 190 -8.80 20.99 -15.02
CA ASN A 190 -8.58 21.11 -13.56
C ASN A 190 -7.20 20.59 -13.14
N PHE A 191 -6.71 19.54 -13.79
CA PHE A 191 -5.38 18.99 -13.53
C PHE A 191 -4.29 19.97 -13.95
N ASN A 192 -4.36 20.51 -15.18
CA ASN A 192 -3.40 21.52 -15.65
C ASN A 192 -3.42 22.76 -14.75
N GLU A 193 -4.60 23.25 -14.35
CA GLU A 193 -4.71 24.36 -13.41
C GLU A 193 -4.08 24.05 -12.04
N LEU A 194 -4.16 22.79 -11.57
CA LEU A 194 -3.50 22.38 -10.33
C LEU A 194 -1.98 22.37 -10.47
N VAL A 195 -1.46 21.85 -11.59
CA VAL A 195 -0.02 21.82 -11.90
C VAL A 195 0.53 23.24 -11.97
N ASP A 196 -0.08 24.10 -12.80
CA ASP A 196 0.31 25.51 -12.96
C ASP A 196 0.32 26.24 -11.61
N TYR A 197 -0.69 25.98 -10.77
CA TYR A 197 -0.79 26.65 -9.48
C TYR A 197 0.19 26.11 -8.43
N LEU A 198 0.55 24.83 -8.49
CA LEU A 198 1.57 24.24 -7.64
C LEU A 198 2.96 24.81 -7.98
N GLU A 199 3.26 25.04 -9.25
CA GLU A 199 4.48 25.72 -9.70
C GLU A 199 4.55 27.16 -9.18
N VAL A 200 3.45 27.91 -9.28
CA VAL A 200 3.37 29.27 -8.70
C VAL A 200 3.57 29.24 -7.19
N PHE A 201 2.96 28.27 -6.48
CA PHE A 201 3.12 28.13 -5.04
C PHE A 201 4.56 27.83 -4.64
N GLU A 202 5.26 26.95 -5.35
CA GLU A 202 6.67 26.64 -5.11
C GLU A 202 7.57 27.86 -5.33
N SER A 203 7.35 28.61 -6.41
CA SER A 203 8.14 29.81 -6.71
C SER A 203 7.94 30.93 -5.67
N GLU A 204 6.74 31.09 -5.13
CA GLU A 204 6.47 32.04 -4.03
C GLU A 204 7.07 31.57 -2.68
N LEU A 205 7.27 30.27 -2.51
CA LEU A 205 7.86 29.68 -1.31
C LEU A 205 9.40 29.74 -1.31
N GLU A 206 10.05 29.65 -2.47
CA GLU A 206 11.51 29.73 -2.65
C GLU A 206 12.17 30.91 -1.89
N PRO A 207 11.75 32.17 -2.03
CA PRO A 207 12.40 33.29 -1.34
C PRO A 207 12.22 33.26 0.19
N LEU A 208 11.23 32.51 0.69
CA LEU A 208 10.93 32.38 2.12
C LEU A 208 11.67 31.19 2.74
N ALA A 209 12.15 30.25 1.93
CA ALA A 209 12.88 29.06 2.37
C ALA A 209 14.10 29.35 3.25
N VAL A 210 14.72 30.53 3.09
CA VAL A 210 15.89 30.95 3.88
C VAL A 210 15.53 31.44 5.30
N GLN A 211 14.25 31.63 5.61
CA GLN A 211 13.80 32.24 6.87
C GLN A 211 13.68 31.23 8.02
N SER A 212 13.33 29.97 7.74
CA SER A 212 13.33 28.88 8.72
C SER A 212 13.73 27.55 8.08
N PRO A 213 14.30 26.61 8.86
CA PRO A 213 14.52 25.24 8.39
C PRO A 213 13.23 24.55 7.93
N GLY A 214 12.09 24.82 8.58
CA GLY A 214 10.79 24.26 8.19
C GLY A 214 10.31 24.77 6.83
N LEU A 215 10.44 26.08 6.56
CA LEU A 215 10.16 26.64 5.23
C LEU A 215 11.10 26.10 4.15
N SER A 216 12.37 25.88 4.49
CA SER A 216 13.32 25.21 3.60
C SER A 216 12.86 23.80 3.23
N GLN A 217 12.40 23.03 4.22
CA GLN A 217 11.87 21.68 4.00
C GLN A 217 10.57 21.69 3.18
N CYS A 218 9.66 22.64 3.44
CA CYS A 218 8.46 22.84 2.64
C CYS A 218 8.80 23.16 1.18
N HIS A 219 9.79 24.02 0.93
CA HIS A 219 10.23 24.35 -0.44
C HIS A 219 10.79 23.12 -1.17
N VAL A 220 11.66 22.33 -0.52
CA VAL A 220 12.17 21.09 -1.10
C VAL A 220 11.03 20.13 -1.46
N ARG A 221 10.06 19.93 -0.54
CA ARG A 221 8.87 19.10 -0.79
C ARG A 221 8.01 19.65 -1.93
N ALA A 222 7.79 20.95 -1.99
CA ALA A 222 7.02 21.59 -3.06
C ALA A 222 7.67 21.33 -4.44
N LYS A 223 8.98 21.51 -4.52
CA LYS A 223 9.77 21.27 -5.75
C LYS A 223 9.71 19.81 -6.20
N GLU A 224 9.82 18.86 -5.27
CA GLU A 224 9.65 17.44 -5.57
C GLU A 224 8.25 17.13 -6.10
N LEU A 225 7.21 17.69 -5.48
CA LEU A 225 5.83 17.50 -5.94
C LEU A 225 5.59 18.11 -7.32
N VAL A 226 6.16 19.29 -7.63
CA VAL A 226 6.14 19.88 -8.98
C VAL A 226 6.77 18.94 -10.00
N ASN A 227 7.97 18.44 -9.73
CA ASN A 227 8.67 17.53 -10.66
C ASN A 227 7.85 16.24 -10.92
N ILE A 228 7.26 15.67 -9.87
CA ILE A 228 6.48 14.43 -9.98
C ILE A 228 5.14 14.67 -10.69
N ILE A 229 4.42 15.74 -10.35
CA ILE A 229 3.09 15.99 -10.93
C ILE A 229 3.17 16.27 -12.43
N GLN A 230 4.27 16.88 -12.90
CA GLN A 230 4.51 17.13 -14.33
C GLN A 230 4.61 15.85 -15.15
N LEU A 231 5.02 14.72 -14.56
CA LEU A 231 5.04 13.41 -15.23
C LEU A 231 3.64 12.95 -15.67
N PHE A 232 2.58 13.51 -15.09
CA PHE A 232 1.20 13.16 -15.40
C PHE A 232 0.57 14.08 -16.46
N SER A 233 1.34 14.99 -17.03
CA SER A 233 0.94 15.85 -18.15
C SER A 233 1.04 15.10 -19.49
N GLU A 234 0.45 15.64 -20.56
CA GLU A 234 0.32 14.95 -21.86
C GLU A 234 1.64 14.60 -22.58
N GLN A 235 2.77 15.18 -22.16
CA GLN A 235 4.10 14.85 -22.70
C GLN A 235 4.68 13.66 -21.95
N ASN A 236 4.27 12.46 -22.32
CA ASN A 236 4.68 11.26 -21.59
C ASN A 236 5.93 10.60 -22.16
N ASP A 237 6.76 10.09 -21.26
CA ASP A 237 7.78 9.08 -21.56
C ASP A 237 7.06 7.74 -21.77
N ASP A 238 7.25 7.11 -22.93
CA ASP A 238 6.66 5.81 -23.26
C ASP A 238 7.08 4.70 -22.27
N ASN A 239 8.10 4.96 -21.45
CA ASN A 239 8.59 4.04 -20.42
C ASN A 239 7.82 4.12 -19.07
N LEU A 240 6.82 5.00 -18.93
CA LEU A 240 6.05 5.13 -17.68
C LEU A 240 4.59 4.68 -17.84
N VAL A 241 4.15 3.80 -16.95
CA VAL A 241 2.74 3.44 -16.77
C VAL A 241 2.12 4.36 -15.73
N LEU A 242 1.23 5.24 -16.19
CA LEU A 242 0.51 6.19 -15.34
C LEU A 242 -0.87 5.67 -14.96
N TRP A 243 -1.18 5.65 -13.66
CA TRP A 243 -2.48 5.23 -13.16
C TRP A 243 -2.91 6.01 -11.93
N LEU A 244 -4.22 6.08 -11.74
CA LEU A 244 -4.91 6.75 -10.64
C LEU A 244 -5.51 5.71 -9.70
N ASP A 245 -5.21 5.83 -8.42
CA ASP A 245 -5.86 5.12 -7.31
C ASP A 245 -6.82 6.10 -6.61
N ASN A 246 -8.11 6.04 -6.95
CA ASN A 246 -9.10 6.92 -6.35
C ASN A 246 -9.66 6.30 -5.07
N ARG A 247 -9.79 7.10 -4.01
CA ARG A 247 -10.26 6.68 -2.69
C ARG A 247 -11.34 7.64 -2.18
N PRO A 248 -12.18 7.24 -1.22
CA PRO A 248 -13.22 8.13 -0.67
C PRO A 248 -12.67 9.44 -0.10
N THR A 249 -11.47 9.43 0.49
CA THR A 249 -10.84 10.56 1.17
C THR A 249 -9.82 11.33 0.33
N GLY A 250 -9.48 10.86 -0.87
CA GLY A 250 -8.43 11.46 -1.70
C GLY A 250 -8.05 10.58 -2.87
N PHE A 251 -6.97 10.92 -3.55
CA PHE A 251 -6.45 10.10 -4.65
C PHE A 251 -4.93 10.00 -4.61
N VAL A 252 -4.40 8.98 -5.27
CA VAL A 252 -2.97 8.81 -5.49
C VAL A 252 -2.72 8.60 -6.98
N LEU A 253 -1.85 9.42 -7.55
CA LEU A 253 -1.34 9.26 -8.90
C LEU A 253 -0.01 8.49 -8.82
N HIS A 254 0.11 7.46 -9.65
CA HIS A 254 1.27 6.58 -9.70
C HIS A 254 1.90 6.60 -11.09
N ALA A 255 3.20 6.86 -11.15
CA ALA A 255 4.02 6.81 -12.36
C ALA A 255 5.04 5.68 -12.17
N THR A 256 4.71 4.50 -12.68
CA THR A 256 5.49 3.28 -12.48
C THR A 256 6.32 2.99 -13.74
N PRO A 257 7.64 2.77 -13.64
CA PRO A 257 8.46 2.35 -14.78
C PRO A 257 7.92 1.06 -15.39
N PHE A 258 7.78 1.03 -16.72
CA PHE A 258 7.42 -0.17 -17.46
C PHE A 258 8.51 -1.24 -17.34
N GLU A 259 9.77 -0.83 -17.39
CA GLU A 259 10.92 -1.69 -17.14
C GLU A 259 11.65 -1.28 -15.85
N ILE A 260 11.78 -2.21 -14.91
CA ILE A 260 12.57 -2.05 -13.68
C ILE A 260 13.91 -2.80 -13.74
N SER A 261 14.16 -3.50 -14.83
CA SER A 261 15.27 -4.43 -15.01
C SER A 261 16.63 -3.78 -14.78
N GLN A 262 16.87 -2.60 -15.37
CA GLN A 262 18.15 -1.89 -15.26
C GLN A 262 18.43 -1.43 -13.82
N HIS A 263 17.43 -0.85 -13.15
CA HIS A 263 17.56 -0.40 -11.77
C HIS A 263 17.84 -1.56 -10.82
N PHE A 264 17.11 -2.66 -10.99
CA PHE A 264 17.27 -3.84 -10.16
C PHE A 264 18.60 -4.57 -10.46
N GLN A 265 19.03 -4.61 -11.72
CA GLN A 265 20.32 -5.17 -12.10
C GLN A 265 21.48 -4.39 -11.47
N GLN A 266 21.46 -3.06 -11.56
CA GLN A 266 22.47 -2.21 -10.93
C GLN A 266 22.55 -2.49 -9.42
N TRP A 267 21.42 -2.74 -8.78
CA TRP A 267 21.37 -3.09 -7.36
C TRP A 267 22.02 -4.43 -7.04
N LEU A 268 21.76 -5.46 -7.85
CA LEU A 268 22.40 -6.77 -7.71
C LEU A 268 23.92 -6.66 -7.89
N GLU A 269 24.39 -5.76 -8.76
CA GLU A 269 25.81 -5.52 -9.01
C GLU A 269 26.49 -4.72 -7.88
N GLU A 270 25.82 -3.72 -7.31
CA GLU A 270 26.32 -2.92 -6.19
C GLU A 270 26.43 -3.71 -4.88
N LYS A 271 25.62 -4.77 -4.72
CA LYS A 271 25.66 -5.67 -3.56
C LYS A 271 26.18 -7.04 -3.97
N PRO A 272 27.51 -7.29 -3.90
CA PRO A 272 28.07 -8.62 -4.13
C PRO A 272 27.66 -9.56 -2.98
N ALA A 273 26.49 -10.16 -3.12
CA ALA A 273 25.86 -11.08 -2.19
C ALA A 273 25.28 -12.27 -2.97
N ALA A 274 25.00 -13.37 -2.27
CA ALA A 274 24.26 -14.49 -2.86
C ALA A 274 22.76 -14.15 -2.93
N TRP A 275 22.13 -14.30 -4.09
CA TRP A 275 20.70 -14.04 -4.28
C TRP A 275 19.96 -15.33 -4.57
N VAL A 276 18.99 -15.67 -3.73
CA VAL A 276 18.14 -16.86 -3.88
C VAL A 276 16.69 -16.40 -4.01
N PHE A 277 16.08 -16.66 -5.16
CA PHE A 277 14.67 -16.38 -5.42
C PHE A 277 13.88 -17.68 -5.39
N THR A 278 12.87 -17.77 -4.53
CA THR A 278 12.01 -18.95 -4.41
C THR A 278 10.53 -18.54 -4.43
N SER A 279 9.71 -19.33 -5.13
CA SER A 279 8.25 -19.29 -5.06
C SER A 279 7.67 -20.48 -5.82
N ALA A 280 6.45 -20.88 -5.45
CA ALA A 280 5.69 -21.92 -6.14
C ALA A 280 5.29 -21.55 -7.59
N THR A 281 5.29 -20.26 -7.94
CA THR A 281 4.71 -19.75 -9.19
C THR A 281 5.67 -18.94 -10.07
N LEU A 282 7.00 -19.10 -9.90
CA LEU A 282 7.99 -18.36 -10.71
C LEU A 282 7.97 -18.68 -12.20
N THR A 283 7.65 -19.93 -12.56
CA THR A 283 7.74 -20.38 -13.95
C THR A 283 6.43 -20.19 -14.70
N VAL A 284 6.52 -19.62 -15.91
CA VAL A 284 5.43 -19.66 -16.88
C VAL A 284 5.76 -20.74 -17.91
N ALA A 285 4.90 -21.76 -18.01
CA ALA A 285 5.13 -22.93 -18.88
C ALA A 285 6.53 -23.56 -18.68
N GLY A 286 6.99 -23.65 -17.43
CA GLY A 286 8.29 -24.24 -17.06
C GLY A 286 9.51 -23.36 -17.36
N LYS A 287 9.33 -22.11 -17.78
CA LYS A 287 10.42 -21.17 -18.07
C LYS A 287 10.46 -20.02 -17.07
N PHE A 288 11.66 -19.64 -16.64
CA PHE A 288 11.91 -18.52 -15.72
C PHE A 288 12.09 -17.17 -16.44
N ASN A 289 12.16 -17.16 -17.77
CA ASN A 289 12.51 -15.99 -18.57
C ASN A 289 11.66 -14.75 -18.23
N HIS A 290 10.36 -14.91 -17.99
CA HIS A 290 9.48 -13.79 -17.67
C HIS A 290 9.88 -13.10 -16.37
N PHE A 291 10.22 -13.87 -15.33
CA PHE A 291 10.66 -13.34 -14.05
C PHE A 291 12.03 -12.66 -14.18
N CYS A 292 12.99 -13.36 -14.80
CA CYS A 292 14.35 -12.86 -14.98
C CYS A 292 14.42 -11.60 -15.85
N GLN A 293 13.66 -11.54 -16.95
CA GLN A 293 13.62 -10.37 -17.82
C GLN A 293 13.06 -9.14 -17.09
N HIS A 294 12.00 -9.30 -16.30
CA HIS A 294 11.44 -8.19 -15.53
C HIS A 294 12.46 -7.60 -14.54
N LEU A 295 13.27 -8.44 -13.90
CA LEU A 295 14.27 -8.01 -12.92
C LEU A 295 15.67 -7.76 -13.52
N GLY A 296 15.88 -7.96 -14.82
CA GLY A 296 17.20 -7.81 -15.45
C GLY A 296 18.23 -8.87 -15.00
N ILE A 297 17.78 -10.06 -14.60
CA ILE A 297 18.65 -11.13 -14.14
C ILE A 297 19.14 -11.95 -15.34
N GLU A 298 20.41 -11.82 -15.71
CA GLU A 298 20.97 -12.51 -16.89
C GLU A 298 21.62 -13.87 -16.53
N ASN A 299 22.34 -13.95 -15.41
CA ASN A 299 23.17 -15.11 -15.04
C ASN A 299 22.63 -15.85 -13.82
N ALA A 300 21.41 -16.39 -13.91
CA ALA A 300 20.81 -17.19 -12.85
C ALA A 300 20.95 -18.70 -13.08
N GLU A 301 21.14 -19.43 -11.99
CA GLU A 301 20.93 -20.88 -11.95
C GLU A 301 19.45 -21.18 -11.68
N TYR A 302 18.89 -22.13 -12.41
CA TYR A 302 17.48 -22.48 -12.33
C TYR A 302 17.27 -23.88 -11.79
N ALA A 303 16.29 -24.02 -10.92
CA ALA A 303 15.78 -25.31 -10.49
C ALA A 303 14.26 -25.24 -10.34
N SER A 304 13.57 -26.28 -10.81
CA SER A 304 12.14 -26.44 -10.67
C SER A 304 11.86 -27.88 -10.24
N TRP A 305 10.94 -28.04 -9.29
CA TRP A 305 10.57 -29.33 -8.74
C TRP A 305 9.08 -29.54 -8.98
N GLU A 306 8.71 -30.74 -9.40
CA GLU A 306 7.30 -31.09 -9.58
C GLU A 306 6.57 -31.12 -8.24
N SER A 307 5.28 -30.78 -8.27
CA SER A 307 4.42 -30.88 -7.09
C SER A 307 4.34 -32.33 -6.62
N PRO A 308 4.47 -32.62 -5.32
CA PRO A 308 4.37 -33.98 -4.79
C PRO A 308 2.92 -34.50 -4.75
N PHE A 309 1.91 -33.69 -5.10
CA PHE A 309 0.49 -34.00 -4.95
C PHE A 309 -0.14 -34.64 -6.21
N ASP A 310 -1.08 -35.57 -6.03
CA ASP A 310 -1.82 -36.25 -7.11
C ASP A 310 -3.13 -35.51 -7.39
N TYR A 311 -3.05 -34.37 -8.07
CA TYR A 311 -4.23 -33.54 -8.38
C TYR A 311 -5.31 -34.29 -9.15
N ALA A 312 -4.95 -35.26 -10.00
CA ALA A 312 -5.91 -36.04 -10.77
C ALA A 312 -6.86 -36.87 -9.89
N LYS A 313 -6.41 -37.25 -8.69
CA LYS A 313 -7.24 -37.98 -7.71
C LYS A 313 -7.72 -37.11 -6.55
N GLN A 314 -7.02 -36.02 -6.26
CA GLN A 314 -7.26 -35.18 -5.07
C GLN A 314 -8.01 -33.88 -5.38
N SER A 315 -8.32 -33.59 -6.65
CA SER A 315 -9.00 -32.34 -7.01
C SER A 315 -9.98 -32.51 -8.18
N LEU A 316 -10.98 -31.64 -8.23
CA LEU A 316 -11.90 -31.48 -9.36
C LEU A 316 -11.96 -30.00 -9.72
N LEU A 317 -11.84 -29.69 -11.02
CA LEU A 317 -12.05 -28.34 -11.54
C LEU A 317 -13.48 -28.23 -12.06
N TYR A 318 -14.27 -27.35 -11.45
CA TYR A 318 -15.63 -27.05 -11.87
C TYR A 318 -15.69 -25.62 -12.42
N LEU A 319 -16.16 -25.48 -13.67
CA LEU A 319 -16.41 -24.20 -14.32
C LEU A 319 -17.92 -24.03 -14.51
N PRO A 320 -18.61 -23.26 -13.65
CA PRO A 320 -20.03 -23.03 -13.79
C PRO A 320 -20.34 -22.15 -15.01
N ASN A 321 -21.54 -22.32 -15.58
CA ASN A 321 -22.03 -21.45 -16.65
C ASN A 321 -22.78 -20.25 -16.04
N ILE A 322 -22.20 -19.05 -16.14
CA ILE A 322 -22.83 -17.80 -15.73
C ILE A 322 -23.36 -17.12 -17.00
N PRO A 323 -24.67 -16.84 -17.13
CA PRO A 323 -25.27 -16.37 -18.38
C PRO A 323 -25.02 -14.88 -18.69
N VAL A 324 -24.16 -14.22 -17.90
CA VAL A 324 -23.87 -12.79 -18.00
C VAL A 324 -22.38 -12.52 -17.79
N GLU A 325 -21.90 -11.43 -18.39
CA GLU A 325 -20.53 -10.94 -18.22
C GLU A 325 -20.29 -10.36 -16.80
N PRO A 326 -19.04 -10.37 -16.29
CA PRO A 326 -18.68 -9.81 -14.98
C PRO A 326 -19.09 -8.36 -14.73
N SER A 327 -19.21 -7.55 -15.80
CA SER A 327 -19.64 -6.15 -15.71
C SER A 327 -21.14 -5.97 -15.49
N ASN A 328 -21.94 -7.03 -15.64
CA ASN A 328 -23.38 -6.99 -15.46
C ASN A 328 -23.74 -6.90 -13.96
N ARG A 329 -24.71 -6.04 -13.62
CA ARG A 329 -25.19 -5.85 -12.23
C ARG A 329 -25.72 -7.13 -11.56
N GLN A 330 -26.18 -8.11 -12.33
CA GLN A 330 -26.69 -9.38 -11.81
C GLN A 330 -25.61 -10.45 -11.65
N TYR A 331 -24.37 -10.19 -12.09
CA TYR A 331 -23.30 -11.20 -12.07
C TYR A 331 -23.05 -11.76 -10.67
N ASN A 332 -22.94 -10.88 -9.66
CA ASN A 332 -22.71 -11.29 -8.27
C ASN A 332 -23.87 -12.09 -7.68
N GLN A 333 -25.10 -11.88 -8.16
CA GLN A 333 -26.24 -12.71 -7.77
C GLN A 333 -26.07 -14.15 -8.27
N TYR A 334 -25.72 -14.34 -9.55
CA TYR A 334 -25.46 -15.67 -10.10
C TYR A 334 -24.30 -16.36 -9.38
N VAL A 335 -23.23 -15.63 -9.07
CA VAL A 335 -22.10 -16.16 -8.28
C VAL A 335 -22.55 -16.61 -6.89
N ALA A 336 -23.35 -15.80 -6.20
CA ALA A 336 -23.87 -16.13 -4.88
C ALA A 336 -24.78 -17.39 -4.93
N ASP A 337 -25.65 -17.50 -5.93
CA ASP A 337 -26.55 -18.65 -6.07
C ASP A 337 -25.77 -19.94 -6.32
N ILE A 338 -24.77 -19.91 -7.20
CA ILE A 338 -23.87 -21.06 -7.41
C ILE A 338 -23.09 -21.37 -6.14
N ALA A 339 -22.55 -20.36 -5.46
CA ALA A 339 -21.81 -20.55 -4.21
C ALA A 339 -22.68 -21.22 -3.13
N LYS A 340 -23.95 -20.84 -3.00
CA LYS A 340 -24.90 -21.49 -2.07
C LYS A 340 -25.03 -22.99 -2.33
N GLU A 341 -25.19 -23.38 -3.60
CA GLU A 341 -25.28 -24.80 -3.96
C GLU A 341 -24.01 -25.56 -3.58
N VAL A 342 -22.84 -25.01 -3.92
CA VAL A 342 -21.55 -25.63 -3.62
C VAL A 342 -21.29 -25.70 -2.10
N ILE A 343 -21.64 -24.66 -1.34
CA ILE A 343 -21.56 -24.62 0.13
C ILE A 343 -22.45 -25.69 0.77
N LEU A 344 -23.66 -25.89 0.26
CA LEU A 344 -24.55 -26.93 0.77
C LEU A 344 -23.99 -28.34 0.51
N HIS A 345 -23.40 -28.58 -0.66
CA HIS A 345 -22.82 -29.87 -1.01
C HIS A 345 -21.53 -30.19 -0.25
N SER A 346 -20.72 -29.18 0.04
CA SER A 346 -19.47 -29.30 0.82
C SER A 346 -19.69 -29.19 2.33
N GLN A 347 -20.90 -28.83 2.77
CA GLN A 347 -21.24 -28.60 4.17
C GLN A 347 -20.38 -27.49 4.82
N GLY A 348 -20.26 -26.35 4.13
CA GLY A 348 -19.33 -25.29 4.51
C GLY A 348 -17.92 -25.62 4.05
N ARG A 349 -16.89 -25.27 4.83
CA ARG A 349 -15.47 -25.56 4.51
C ARG A 349 -15.02 -24.94 3.19
N ILE A 350 -15.53 -23.75 2.91
CA ILE A 350 -15.29 -23.07 1.65
C ILE A 350 -14.54 -21.77 1.87
N PHE A 351 -13.62 -21.53 0.96
CA PHE A 351 -12.99 -20.25 0.79
C PHE A 351 -13.41 -19.61 -0.54
N LEU A 352 -14.16 -18.51 -0.46
CA LEU A 352 -14.52 -17.69 -1.62
C LEU A 352 -13.54 -16.52 -1.77
N LEU A 353 -12.85 -16.49 -2.91
CA LEU A 353 -11.83 -15.50 -3.22
C LEU A 353 -12.31 -14.52 -4.30
N PHE A 354 -12.22 -13.23 -4.02
CA PHE A 354 -12.71 -12.15 -4.87
C PHE A 354 -11.58 -11.22 -5.31
N THR A 355 -11.74 -10.60 -6.48
CA THR A 355 -10.80 -9.58 -6.99
C THR A 355 -11.16 -8.16 -6.54
N SER A 356 -12.31 -7.96 -5.87
CA SER A 356 -12.71 -6.67 -5.31
C SER A 356 -13.48 -6.81 -3.99
N TYR A 357 -13.28 -5.87 -3.07
CA TYR A 357 -14.03 -5.78 -1.81
C TYR A 357 -15.52 -5.59 -2.05
N ARG A 358 -15.88 -4.82 -3.08
CA ARG A 358 -17.27 -4.59 -3.45
C ARG A 358 -18.00 -5.91 -3.77
N ALA A 359 -17.45 -6.73 -4.67
CA ALA A 359 -18.07 -8.01 -5.02
C ALA A 359 -18.14 -8.96 -3.82
N MET A 360 -17.07 -8.97 -3.00
CA MET A 360 -17.04 -9.75 -1.76
C MET A 360 -18.17 -9.37 -0.80
N HIS A 361 -18.38 -8.07 -0.54
CA HIS A 361 -19.43 -7.60 0.37
C HIS A 361 -20.83 -7.82 -0.22
N GLU A 362 -21.05 -7.56 -1.52
CA GLU A 362 -22.33 -7.84 -2.18
C GLU A 362 -22.69 -9.33 -2.08
N VAL A 363 -21.73 -10.24 -2.30
CA VAL A 363 -21.97 -11.68 -2.16
C VAL A 363 -22.12 -12.09 -0.68
N ALA A 364 -21.36 -11.49 0.24
CA ALA A 364 -21.51 -11.76 1.68
C ALA A 364 -22.94 -11.47 2.17
N GLU A 365 -23.53 -10.34 1.77
CA GLU A 365 -24.91 -9.99 2.09
C GLU A 365 -25.90 -11.03 1.56
N LEU A 366 -25.68 -11.52 0.33
CA LEU A 366 -26.53 -12.55 -0.28
C LEU A 366 -26.40 -13.93 0.39
N LEU A 367 -25.29 -14.17 1.10
CA LEU A 367 -25.00 -15.41 1.83
C LEU A 367 -25.32 -15.33 3.33
N ALA A 368 -25.82 -14.18 3.83
CA ALA A 368 -26.03 -13.96 5.26
C ALA A 368 -27.03 -14.95 5.91
N ASP A 369 -27.97 -15.47 5.13
CA ASP A 369 -29.01 -16.42 5.60
C ASP A 369 -28.55 -17.89 5.59
N LEU A 370 -27.25 -18.17 5.39
CA LEU A 370 -26.74 -19.54 5.42
C LEU A 370 -26.66 -20.10 6.85
N ASP A 371 -26.89 -21.41 6.99
CA ASP A 371 -26.75 -22.13 8.27
C ASP A 371 -25.28 -22.35 8.71
N TYR A 372 -24.31 -21.78 7.99
CA TYR A 372 -22.87 -21.95 8.24
C TYR A 372 -22.26 -20.63 8.76
N PRO A 373 -21.25 -20.70 9.67
CA PRO A 373 -20.53 -19.51 10.12
C PRO A 373 -19.90 -18.76 8.95
N LEU A 374 -20.33 -17.51 8.74
CA LEU A 374 -19.84 -16.66 7.66
C LEU A 374 -18.79 -15.69 8.19
N MET A 375 -17.59 -15.75 7.64
CA MET A 375 -16.46 -14.86 7.98
C MET A 375 -16.12 -14.02 6.77
N VAL A 376 -16.04 -12.71 6.96
CA VAL A 376 -15.80 -11.76 5.87
C VAL A 376 -14.58 -10.93 6.20
N GLN A 377 -13.62 -10.91 5.28
CA GLN A 377 -12.45 -10.05 5.42
C GLN A 377 -12.87 -8.60 5.71
N GLY A 378 -12.28 -8.01 6.75
CA GLY A 378 -12.56 -6.64 7.20
C GLY A 378 -13.34 -6.55 8.51
N SER A 379 -13.96 -7.65 8.99
CA SER A 379 -14.64 -7.69 10.28
C SER A 379 -13.70 -7.86 11.49
N GLY A 380 -12.43 -8.19 11.26
CA GLY A 380 -11.41 -8.39 12.28
C GLY A 380 -10.02 -8.57 11.67
N ALA A 381 -9.02 -8.80 12.53
CA ALA A 381 -7.65 -9.09 12.08
C ALA A 381 -7.60 -10.40 11.27
N LYS A 382 -6.79 -10.43 10.19
CA LYS A 382 -6.64 -11.60 9.30
C LYS A 382 -6.29 -12.87 10.07
N ALA A 383 -5.37 -12.78 11.02
CA ALA A 383 -4.92 -13.92 11.82
C ALA A 383 -6.07 -14.51 12.65
N THR A 384 -6.86 -13.65 13.29
CA THR A 384 -8.04 -14.05 14.07
C THR A 384 -9.09 -14.72 13.20
N LEU A 385 -9.40 -14.15 12.02
CA LEU A 385 -10.36 -14.74 11.09
C LEU A 385 -9.93 -16.14 10.60
N LEU A 386 -8.65 -16.33 10.29
CA LEU A 386 -8.13 -17.65 9.88
C LEU A 386 -8.16 -18.65 11.04
N GLU A 387 -7.89 -18.21 12.25
CA GLU A 387 -7.95 -19.05 13.44
C GLU A 387 -9.39 -19.47 13.75
N GLU A 388 -10.34 -18.54 13.72
CA GLU A 388 -11.77 -18.83 13.86
C GLU A 388 -12.25 -19.79 12.76
N PHE A 389 -11.83 -19.59 11.51
CA PHE A 389 -12.18 -20.47 10.39
C PHE A 389 -11.74 -21.91 10.64
N ARG A 390 -10.50 -22.10 11.11
CA ARG A 390 -9.96 -23.41 11.47
C ARG A 390 -10.69 -24.03 12.67
N GLN A 391 -11.02 -23.23 13.68
CA GLN A 391 -11.69 -23.70 14.88
C GLN A 391 -13.13 -24.13 14.63
N HIS A 392 -13.86 -23.40 13.78
CA HIS A 392 -15.23 -23.77 13.40
C HIS A 392 -15.28 -25.06 12.57
N GLY A 393 -14.31 -25.27 11.67
CA GLY A 393 -14.19 -26.48 10.86
C GLY A 393 -15.25 -26.66 9.77
N ASN A 394 -16.32 -25.86 9.76
CA ASN A 394 -17.35 -25.82 8.70
C ASN A 394 -17.71 -24.39 8.27
N ALA A 395 -16.86 -23.42 8.57
CA ALA A 395 -17.10 -22.03 8.22
C ALA A 395 -16.99 -21.77 6.72
N VAL A 396 -17.51 -20.62 6.27
CA VAL A 396 -17.33 -20.06 4.94
C VAL A 396 -16.57 -18.74 5.10
N LEU A 397 -15.38 -18.66 4.52
CA LEU A 397 -14.55 -17.46 4.56
C LEU A 397 -14.61 -16.74 3.21
N LEU A 398 -14.78 -15.42 3.24
CA LEU A 398 -14.76 -14.55 2.08
C LEU A 398 -13.55 -13.62 2.19
N GLY A 399 -12.71 -13.60 1.16
CA GLY A 399 -11.50 -12.78 1.14
C GLY A 399 -11.15 -12.24 -0.24
N THR A 400 -10.31 -11.21 -0.27
CA THR A 400 -9.72 -10.64 -1.50
C THR A 400 -8.26 -11.08 -1.67
N ASN A 401 -7.52 -10.52 -2.64
CA ASN A 401 -6.11 -10.87 -2.94
C ASN A 401 -5.20 -11.05 -1.71
N SER A 402 -5.37 -10.24 -0.67
CA SER A 402 -4.57 -10.39 0.57
C SER A 402 -4.73 -11.75 1.28
N PHE A 403 -5.73 -12.53 0.94
CA PHE A 403 -6.01 -13.87 1.44
C PHE A 403 -5.69 -14.98 0.41
N TRP A 404 -5.30 -14.63 -0.82
CA TRP A 404 -4.89 -15.59 -1.85
C TRP A 404 -3.55 -16.26 -1.50
N GLU A 405 -2.78 -15.63 -0.63
CA GLU A 405 -1.42 -16.03 -0.27
C GLU A 405 -1.25 -16.13 1.24
N GLY A 406 -0.37 -17.05 1.65
CA GLY A 406 -0.04 -17.30 3.05
C GLY A 406 -1.18 -17.91 3.87
N VAL A 407 -2.21 -18.46 3.23
CA VAL A 407 -3.29 -19.21 3.89
C VAL A 407 -3.04 -20.71 3.74
N ASP A 408 -2.43 -21.32 4.76
CA ASP A 408 -2.34 -22.78 4.88
C ASP A 408 -3.47 -23.25 5.81
N VAL A 409 -4.52 -23.85 5.24
CA VAL A 409 -5.55 -24.57 5.99
C VAL A 409 -5.44 -26.03 5.60
N ARG A 410 -4.86 -26.83 6.50
CA ARG A 410 -4.69 -28.27 6.30
C ARG A 410 -5.90 -29.04 6.82
N GLY A 411 -6.29 -30.08 6.09
CA GLY A 411 -7.26 -31.06 6.53
C GLY A 411 -8.71 -30.67 6.26
N GLU A 412 -9.63 -31.22 7.05
CA GLU A 412 -11.08 -31.16 6.80
C GLU A 412 -11.68 -29.76 6.91
N ALA A 413 -10.96 -28.75 7.41
CA ALA A 413 -11.49 -27.39 7.49
C ALA A 413 -11.58 -26.69 6.12
N LEU A 414 -10.90 -27.21 5.09
CA LEU A 414 -10.94 -26.73 3.71
C LEU A 414 -10.77 -27.93 2.76
N SER A 415 -11.83 -28.73 2.58
CA SER A 415 -11.79 -30.02 1.87
C SER A 415 -12.99 -30.27 0.98
#